data_AF-A0A8T1NBZ0-F1
#
_entry.id   AF-A0A8T1NBZ0-F1
#
_cell.length_a   1.000
_cell.length_b   1.000
_cell.length_c   1.000
_cell.angle_alpha   90.00
_cell.angle_beta   90.00
_cell.angle_gamma   90.00
#
_symmetry.space_group_name_H-M   'P 1'
#
loop_
_entity.id
_entity.type
_entity.pdbx_description
1 polymer ?
#
loop_
_entity_poly.entity_id
_entity_poly.type
_entity_poly.pdbx_seq_one_letter_code
_entity_poly.pdbx_strand_id
1 'polypeptide(L)'
;MVRFSFPKGEVPCTEERLKTIFENHDKNKDGKLSRQEVMAAFEELGSRWPWFRANDVFRHADQDKNGYIDIQKELKLLVAYVSSCNYAYQ
;
A
#
# COMPACT_ATOMS: atom_id res chain seq x y z
N MET A 1 6.93 8.43 18.83
CA MET A 1 6.86 8.58 17.36
C MET A 1 8.05 7.87 16.76
N VAL A 2 7.87 6.62 16.34
CA VAL A 2 8.94 5.82 15.72
C VAL A 2 9.16 6.35 14.30
N ARG A 3 10.30 7.02 14.08
CA ARG A 3 10.77 7.37 12.74
C ARG A 3 11.46 6.13 12.19
N PHE A 4 10.73 5.33 11.42
CA PHE A 4 11.35 4.25 10.68
C PHE A 4 12.08 4.87 9.48
N SER A 5 13.41 4.87 9.55
CA SER A 5 14.28 5.21 8.42
C SER A 5 14.54 3.91 7.66
N PHE A 6 13.83 3.68 6.56
CA PHE A 6 14.02 2.46 5.76
C PHE A 6 15.15 2.67 4.74
N PRO A 7 16.19 1.82 4.74
CA PRO A 7 17.24 1.88 3.74
C PRO A 7 16.67 1.52 2.36
N LYS A 8 16.95 2.38 1.39
CA LYS A 8 16.53 2.27 0.00
C LYS A 8 17.39 1.23 -0.70
N GLY A 9 16.98 -0.03 -0.68
CA GLY A 9 17.67 -1.11 -1.38
C GLY A 9 17.03 -2.47 -1.09
N GLU A 10 16.34 -3.01 -2.10
CA GLU A 10 15.91 -4.41 -2.21
C GLU A 10 15.27 -5.01 -0.95
N VAL A 11 14.01 -4.65 -0.71
CA VAL A 11 13.18 -5.39 0.25
C VAL A 11 12.35 -6.40 -0.57
N PRO A 12 12.50 -7.71 -0.37
CA PRO A 12 11.50 -8.65 -0.87
C PRO A 12 10.18 -8.24 -0.23
N CYS A 13 9.24 -7.75 -1.06
CA CYS A 13 7.96 -7.21 -0.63
C CYS A 13 7.04 -8.38 -0.24
N THR A 14 7.38 -9.07 0.85
CA THR A 14 6.54 -10.12 1.43
C THR A 14 5.26 -9.52 1.98
N GLU A 15 4.20 -10.31 1.90
CA GLU A 15 2.84 -9.84 2.17
C GLU A 15 2.68 -9.24 3.57
N GLU A 16 3.32 -9.87 4.56
CA GLU A 16 3.31 -9.47 5.97
C GLU A 16 4.00 -8.11 6.20
N ARG A 17 5.05 -7.83 5.42
CA ARG A 17 5.84 -6.61 5.56
C ARG A 17 5.11 -5.43 4.97
N LEU A 18 4.49 -5.61 3.79
CA LEU A 18 3.59 -4.62 3.20
C LEU A 18 2.42 -4.35 4.15
N LYS A 19 1.78 -5.40 4.66
CA LYS A 19 0.70 -5.29 5.64
C LYS A 19 1.10 -4.43 6.84
N THR A 20 2.29 -4.68 7.42
CA THR A 20 2.79 -3.89 8.55
C THR A 20 3.04 -2.42 8.18
N ILE A 21 3.56 -2.15 6.98
CA ILE A 21 3.78 -0.78 6.49
C ILE A 21 2.45 -0.05 6.36
N PHE A 22 1.46 -0.68 5.72
CA PHE A 22 0.14 -0.11 5.52
C PHE A 22 -0.60 0.07 6.86
N GLU A 23 -0.57 -0.91 7.77
CA GLU A 23 -1.11 -0.77 9.12
C GLU A 23 -0.45 0.36 9.92
N ASN A 24 0.85 0.60 9.73
CA ASN A 24 1.54 1.72 10.38
C ASN A 24 1.24 3.08 9.70
N HIS A 25 0.73 3.06 8.47
CA HIS A 25 0.34 4.26 7.72
C HIS A 25 -1.09 4.71 8.02
N ASP A 26 -1.95 3.82 8.53
CA ASP A 26 -3.28 4.12 9.09
C ASP A 26 -3.11 5.02 10.34
N LYS A 27 -3.12 6.34 10.11
CA LYS A 27 -2.85 7.34 11.16
C LYS A 27 -4.05 7.53 12.07
N ASN A 28 -5.24 7.39 11.50
CA ASN A 28 -6.52 7.46 12.20
C ASN A 28 -6.87 6.16 12.93
N LYS A 29 -6.16 5.05 12.66
CA LYS A 29 -6.38 3.73 13.24
C LYS A 29 -7.85 3.29 13.09
N ASP A 30 -8.47 3.66 11.99
CA ASP A 30 -9.87 3.30 11.74
C ASP A 30 -10.00 1.90 11.11
N GLY A 31 -8.86 1.23 10.84
CA GLY A 31 -8.83 -0.08 10.22
C GLY A 31 -9.01 -0.01 8.70
N LYS A 32 -8.91 1.19 8.12
CA LYS A 32 -9.10 1.44 6.69
C LYS A 32 -8.02 2.37 6.18
N LEU A 33 -7.65 2.21 4.92
CA LEU A 33 -6.66 3.04 4.26
C LEU A 33 -7.35 3.94 3.26
N SER A 34 -7.26 5.24 3.50
CA SER A 34 -7.74 6.23 2.55
C SER A 34 -6.83 6.33 1.32
N ARG A 35 -7.35 6.85 0.20
CA ARG A 35 -6.55 7.12 -1.01
C ARG A 35 -5.26 7.89 -0.73
N GLN A 36 -5.31 8.84 0.19
CA GLN A 36 -4.16 9.66 0.55
C GLN A 36 -3.09 8.86 1.29
N GLU A 37 -3.49 7.97 2.22
CA GLU A 37 -2.57 7.12 2.98
C GLU A 37 -1.95 6.04 2.10
N VAL A 38 -2.73 5.42 1.22
CA VAL A 38 -2.21 4.47 0.22
C VAL A 38 -1.22 5.15 -0.71
N MET A 39 -1.53 6.37 -1.18
CA MET A 39 -0.62 7.15 -2.03
C MET A 39 0.69 7.48 -1.30
N ALA A 40 0.62 7.91 -0.04
CA ALA A 40 1.80 8.21 0.77
C ALA A 40 2.65 6.95 1.03
N ALA A 41 2.01 5.80 1.29
CA ALA A 41 2.71 4.52 1.40
C ALA A 41 3.42 4.14 0.08
N PHE A 42 2.80 4.36 -1.09
CA PHE A 42 3.45 4.15 -2.39
C PHE A 42 4.61 5.11 -2.66
N GLU A 43 4.51 6.35 -2.21
CA GLU A 43 5.60 7.32 -2.29
C GLU A 43 6.79 6.92 -1.41
N GLU A 44 6.52 6.43 -0.18
CA GLU A 44 7.53 5.89 0.73
C GLU A 44 8.18 4.62 0.17
N LEU A 45 7.41 3.78 -0.53
CA LEU A 45 7.93 2.62 -1.28
C LEU A 45 8.78 3.02 -2.51
N GLY A 46 8.86 4.31 -2.84
CA GLY A 46 9.66 4.81 -3.96
C GLY A 46 8.99 4.66 -5.33
N SER A 47 7.66 4.51 -5.36
CA SER A 47 6.91 4.50 -6.61
C SER A 47 6.99 5.86 -7.32
N ARG A 48 7.33 5.83 -8.61
CA ARG A 48 7.44 7.04 -9.45
C ARG A 48 6.08 7.65 -9.80
N TRP A 49 4.99 6.88 -9.69
CA TRP A 49 3.62 7.31 -9.99
C TRP A 49 2.65 6.82 -8.91
N PRO A 50 2.70 7.37 -7.69
CA PRO A 50 1.92 6.88 -6.55
C PRO A 50 0.41 7.09 -6.74
N TRP A 51 -0.01 8.21 -7.34
CA TRP A 51 -1.42 8.47 -7.72
C TRP A 51 -1.99 7.38 -8.63
N PHE A 52 -1.26 7.00 -9.68
CA PHE A 52 -1.75 6.04 -10.68
C PHE A 52 -1.88 4.66 -10.07
N ARG A 53 -0.86 4.25 -9.28
CA ARG A 53 -0.87 2.96 -8.58
C ARG A 53 -1.91 2.87 -7.49
N ALA A 54 -2.09 3.95 -6.71
CA ALA A 54 -3.19 4.04 -5.76
C ALA A 54 -4.51 3.80 -6.50
N ASN A 55 -4.80 4.58 -7.54
CA ASN A 55 -6.08 4.43 -8.24
C ASN A 55 -6.27 3.03 -8.87
N ASP A 56 -5.23 2.41 -9.41
CA ASP A 56 -5.34 1.07 -9.98
C ASP A 56 -5.52 -0.02 -8.90
N VAL A 57 -4.81 0.09 -7.77
CA VAL A 57 -4.99 -0.84 -6.65
C VAL A 57 -6.36 -0.67 -5.99
N PHE A 58 -6.87 0.56 -5.87
CA PHE A 58 -8.26 0.79 -5.44
C PHE A 58 -9.20 0.08 -6.40
N ARG A 59 -9.03 0.23 -7.71
CA ARG A 59 -9.91 -0.44 -8.69
C ARG A 59 -9.87 -1.98 -8.59
N HIS A 60 -8.82 -2.56 -8.02
CA HIS A 60 -8.65 -4.00 -7.86
C HIS A 60 -9.04 -4.52 -6.47
N ALA A 61 -8.73 -3.76 -5.41
CA ALA A 61 -8.88 -4.17 -4.02
C ALA A 61 -10.18 -3.67 -3.37
N ASP A 62 -10.67 -2.49 -3.77
CA ASP A 62 -11.90 -1.85 -3.26
C ASP A 62 -13.12 -2.52 -3.92
N GLN A 63 -13.63 -3.57 -3.29
CA GLN A 63 -14.77 -4.34 -3.80
C GLN A 63 -16.09 -3.62 -3.55
N ASP A 64 -16.19 -2.90 -2.44
CA ASP A 64 -17.40 -2.17 -2.06
C ASP A 64 -17.47 -0.77 -2.68
N LYS A 65 -16.40 -0.33 -3.37
CA LYS A 65 -16.26 0.95 -4.06
C LYS A 65 -16.48 2.13 -3.12
N ASN A 66 -16.12 1.97 -1.86
CA ASN A 66 -16.29 3.00 -0.84
C ASN A 66 -15.17 4.06 -0.92
N GLY A 67 -14.09 3.81 -1.68
CA GLY A 67 -12.94 4.70 -1.80
C GLY A 67 -11.88 4.55 -0.71
N TYR A 68 -11.97 3.48 0.08
CA TYR A 68 -11.11 3.08 1.19
C TYR A 68 -10.73 1.60 1.04
N ILE A 69 -9.56 1.21 1.54
CA ILE A 69 -9.12 -0.20 1.56
C ILE A 69 -9.20 -0.70 2.98
N ASP A 70 -10.07 -1.66 3.24
CA ASP A 70 -10.20 -2.27 4.56
C ASP A 70 -8.99 -3.15 4.90
N ILE A 71 -8.36 -2.89 6.05
CA ILE A 71 -7.13 -3.58 6.49
C ILE A 71 -7.37 -5.08 6.71
N GLN A 72 -8.58 -5.48 7.10
CA GLN A 72 -8.89 -6.88 7.37
C GLN A 72 -9.29 -7.64 6.12
N LYS A 73 -10.07 -7.01 5.23
CA LYS A 73 -10.67 -7.67 4.08
C LYS A 73 -9.87 -7.46 2.79
N GLU A 74 -9.44 -6.24 2.51
CA GLU A 74 -8.97 -5.82 1.19
C GLU A 74 -7.46 -5.61 1.14
N LEU A 75 -6.80 -5.48 2.29
CA LEU A 75 -5.34 -5.38 2.37
C LEU A 75 -4.63 -6.55 1.73
N LYS A 76 -5.17 -7.77 1.85
CA LYS A 76 -4.61 -8.96 1.18
C LYS A 76 -4.61 -8.81 -0.34
N LEU A 77 -5.66 -8.20 -0.92
CA LEU A 77 -5.76 -7.95 -2.35
C LEU A 77 -4.78 -6.85 -2.77
N LEU A 78 -4.67 -5.78 -1.99
CA LEU A 78 -3.69 -4.73 -2.23
C LEU A 78 -2.27 -5.30 -2.20
N VAL A 79 -1.97 -6.12 -1.21
CA VAL A 79 -0.65 -6.72 -1.02
C VAL A 79 -0.33 -7.71 -2.15
N ALA A 80 -1.28 -8.56 -2.54
CA ALA A 80 -1.16 -9.43 -3.69
C ALA A 80 -0.94 -8.63 -4.99
N TYR A 81 -1.67 -7.52 -5.17
CA TYR A 81 -1.48 -6.63 -6.31
C TYR A 81 -0.06 -6.03 -6.33
N VAL A 82 0.42 -5.50 -5.20
CA VAL A 82 1.77 -4.93 -5.11
C VAL A 82 2.86 -5.98 -5.30
N SER A 83 2.65 -7.21 -4.81
CA SER A 83 3.55 -8.34 -5.02
C SER A 83 3.55 -8.81 -6.48
N SER A 84 2.38 -8.81 -7.13
CA SER A 84 2.22 -9.15 -8.56
C SER A 84 2.72 -8.06 -9.50
N CYS A 85 2.76 -6.82 -9.03
CA CYS A 85 3.46 -5.71 -9.66
C CYS A 85 4.96 -5.93 -9.52
N ASN A 86 5.46 -6.95 -10.22
CA ASN A 86 6.85 -6.98 -10.66
C ASN A 86 7.13 -5.59 -11.24
N TYR A 87 8.05 -4.84 -10.63
CA TYR A 87 8.44 -3.49 -11.07
C TYR A 87 9.24 -3.64 -12.37
N ALA A 88 8.59 -4.14 -13.42
CA ALA A 88 9.14 -4.37 -14.74
C ALA A 88 9.04 -3.08 -15.53
N TYR A 89 9.97 -2.17 -15.27
CA TYR A 89 10.53 -1.30 -16.30
C TYR A 89 12.05 -1.35 -16.13
N GLN A 90 12.66 -2.31 -16.82
CA GLN A 90 14.00 -2.16 -17.37
C GLN A 90 13.93 -1.16 -18.54
#